data_AF-A0A6G3LSR8-F1
#
_entry.id   AF-A0A6G3LSR8-F1
#
_cell.length_a   1.000
_cell.length_b   1.000
_cell.length_c   1.000
_cell.angle_alpha   90.00
_cell.angle_beta   90.00
_cell.angle_gamma   90.00
#
_symmetry.space_group_name_H-M   'P 1'
#
loop_
_entity.id
_entity.type
_entity.pdbx_description
1 polymer ?
#
loop_
_entity_poly.entity_id
_entity_poly.type
_entity_poly.pdbx_seq_one_letter_code
_entity_poly.pdbx_strand_id
1 'polypeptide(L)'
;MSQLIELIIYVLPAMAANGAPVIMNGPPPVDFGRKFIDGRRIFGDGKTWGGLLGGVTAGTLVGAIEAVAVGADLIPYAALASLGALIGDLFGSFIKRRLGLERGQQAPVLDQLGFYVFALLFLYMVGKAFPLVDEVLWALTIYGLHRATNWGAYKLGLKKVPW
;
A
#
# COMPACT_ATOMS: atom_id res chain seq x y z
N MET A 1 -14.43 14.46 15.86
CA MET A 1 -14.22 13.21 15.10
C MET A 1 -13.64 12.18 16.07
N SER A 2 -14.05 10.91 16.03
CA SER A 2 -13.34 9.89 16.83
C SER A 2 -11.94 9.68 16.26
N GLN A 3 -10.99 9.28 17.11
CA GLN A 3 -9.60 9.01 16.73
C GLN A 3 -9.50 7.92 15.65
N LEU A 4 -10.34 6.88 15.75
CA LEU A 4 -10.43 5.84 14.71
C LEU A 4 -10.90 6.40 13.36
N ILE A 5 -11.88 7.29 13.31
CA ILE A 5 -12.33 7.88 12.04
C ILE A 5 -11.22 8.76 11.45
N GLU A 6 -10.52 9.50 12.31
CA GLU A 6 -9.39 10.32 11.88
C GLU A 6 -8.26 9.46 11.28
N LEU A 7 -7.90 8.35 11.94
CA LEU A 7 -6.95 7.36 11.39
C LEU A 7 -7.39 6.87 10.02
N ILE A 8 -8.66 6.48 9.87
CA ILE A 8 -9.20 5.98 8.60
C ILE A 8 -9.05 7.02 7.50
N ILE A 9 -9.40 8.29 7.76
CA ILE A 9 -9.27 9.40 6.80
C ILE A 9 -7.81 9.57 6.35
N TYR A 10 -6.85 9.53 7.27
CA TYR A 10 -5.44 9.73 6.92
C TYR A 10 -4.81 8.52 6.21
N VAL A 11 -5.41 7.32 6.35
CA VAL A 11 -4.91 6.07 5.78
C VAL A 11 -5.62 5.69 4.49
N LEU A 12 -6.84 6.17 4.26
CA LEU A 12 -7.62 5.85 3.05
C LEU A 12 -6.88 6.21 1.74
N PRO A 13 -6.18 7.36 1.63
CA PRO A 13 -5.30 7.67 0.50
C PRO A 13 -4.24 6.60 0.24
N ALA A 14 -3.60 6.11 1.31
CA ALA A 14 -2.59 5.04 1.23
C ALA A 14 -3.19 3.71 0.75
N MET A 15 -4.42 3.37 1.17
CA MET A 15 -5.13 2.18 0.68
C MET A 15 -5.41 2.28 -0.82
N ALA A 16 -5.87 3.45 -1.28
CA ALA A 16 -6.09 3.71 -2.70
C ALA A 16 -4.78 3.65 -3.51
N ALA A 17 -3.72 4.28 -2.99
CA ALA A 17 -2.39 4.25 -3.60
C ALA A 17 -1.85 2.83 -3.75
N ASN A 18 -2.00 1.98 -2.73
CA ASN A 18 -1.56 0.58 -2.77
C ASN A 18 -2.37 -0.26 -3.77
N GLY A 19 -3.66 0.01 -3.94
CA GLY A 19 -4.51 -0.69 -4.90
C GLY A 19 -4.34 -0.25 -6.36
N ALA A 20 -4.00 1.01 -6.58
CA ALA A 20 -3.93 1.61 -7.91
C ALA A 20 -2.98 0.90 -8.92
N PRO A 21 -1.77 0.40 -8.54
CA PRO A 21 -0.88 -0.31 -9.47
C PRO A 21 -1.49 -1.54 -10.14
N VAL A 22 -2.60 -2.09 -9.61
CA VAL A 22 -3.32 -3.19 -10.27
C VAL A 22 -3.91 -2.74 -11.62
N ILE A 23 -4.38 -1.50 -11.69
CA ILE A 23 -5.02 -0.90 -12.87
C ILE A 23 -4.03 0.02 -13.59
N MET A 24 -3.36 0.89 -12.84
CA MET A 24 -2.41 1.88 -13.31
C MET A 24 -1.00 1.30 -13.29
N ASN A 25 -0.75 0.22 -14.02
CA ASN A 25 0.60 -0.30 -14.24
C ASN A 25 1.25 0.34 -15.49
N GLY A 26 2.53 0.07 -15.71
CA GLY A 26 3.20 0.51 -16.93
C GLY A 26 4.72 0.50 -16.83
N PRO A 27 5.44 0.15 -17.90
CA PRO A 27 6.91 0.06 -17.89
C PRO A 27 7.59 1.42 -17.63
N PRO A 28 8.89 1.42 -17.25
CA PRO A 28 9.71 0.24 -16.99
C PRO A 28 9.58 -0.26 -15.53
N PRO A 29 10.02 -1.50 -15.23
CA PRO A 29 10.25 -1.94 -13.86
C PRO A 29 11.18 -0.96 -13.12
N VAL A 30 10.90 -0.72 -11.84
CA VAL A 30 11.66 0.24 -11.02
C VAL A 30 13.13 -0.14 -10.92
N ASP A 31 13.43 -1.44 -10.88
CA ASP A 31 14.80 -1.96 -10.83
C ASP A 31 15.47 -2.08 -12.20
N PHE A 32 14.80 -1.76 -13.31
CA PHE A 32 15.31 -1.91 -14.68
C PHE A 32 15.89 -3.30 -14.98
N GLY A 33 15.37 -4.36 -14.34
CA GLY A 33 15.88 -5.73 -14.51
C GLY A 33 17.14 -6.04 -13.69
N ARG A 34 17.66 -5.08 -12.91
CA ARG A 34 18.88 -5.26 -12.11
C ARG A 34 18.69 -6.30 -11.03
N LYS A 35 19.80 -6.99 -10.74
CA LYS A 35 19.93 -7.97 -9.67
C LYS A 35 20.66 -7.34 -8.49
N PHE A 36 20.29 -7.77 -7.30
CA PHE A 36 21.02 -7.47 -6.07
C PHE A 36 22.22 -8.41 -5.93
N ILE A 37 23.07 -8.20 -4.91
CA ILE A 37 24.30 -8.99 -4.69
C ILE A 37 24.05 -10.49 -4.52
N ASP A 38 22.82 -10.88 -4.17
CA ASP A 38 22.38 -12.28 -4.04
C ASP A 38 21.95 -12.91 -5.39
N GLY A 39 22.14 -12.21 -6.50
CA GLY A 39 21.78 -12.67 -7.86
C GLY A 39 20.28 -12.62 -8.17
N ARG A 40 19.43 -12.22 -7.21
CA ARG A 40 17.97 -12.08 -7.40
C ARG A 40 17.60 -10.66 -7.78
N ARG A 41 16.44 -10.46 -8.41
CA ARG A 41 15.92 -9.12 -8.74
C ARG A 41 15.85 -8.22 -7.51
N ILE A 42 16.04 -6.91 -7.65
CA ILE A 42 15.92 -5.99 -6.52
C ILE A 42 14.47 -5.94 -6.04
N PHE A 43 13.53 -5.66 -6.94
CA PHE A 43 12.08 -5.63 -6.65
C PHE A 43 11.30 -6.66 -7.49
N GLY A 44 11.69 -6.83 -8.76
CA GLY A 44 11.00 -7.67 -9.74
C GLY A 44 10.00 -6.88 -10.61
N ASP A 45 9.52 -7.52 -11.69
CA ASP A 45 8.72 -6.86 -12.74
C ASP A 45 7.34 -6.36 -12.30
N GLY A 46 6.92 -6.70 -11.08
CA GLY A 46 5.64 -6.26 -10.53
C GLY A 46 5.66 -4.83 -10.01
N LYS A 47 6.85 -4.23 -9.85
CA LYS A 47 7.04 -2.87 -9.36
C LYS A 47 7.53 -2.00 -10.50
N THR A 48 6.67 -1.09 -10.96
CA THR A 48 6.94 -0.28 -12.14
C THR A 48 6.75 1.21 -11.85
N TRP A 49 7.40 2.07 -12.63
CA TRP A 49 7.27 3.52 -12.48
C TRP A 49 5.84 4.01 -12.75
N GLY A 50 5.15 3.44 -13.74
CA GLY A 50 3.73 3.74 -13.97
C GLY A 50 2.86 3.40 -12.75
N GLY A 51 3.12 2.26 -12.12
CA GLY A 51 2.51 1.84 -10.86
C GLY A 51 2.74 2.83 -9.73
N LEU A 52 3.99 3.24 -9.52
CA LEU A 52 4.34 4.15 -8.43
C LEU A 52 3.73 5.54 -8.63
N LEU A 53 3.94 6.15 -9.80
CA LEU A 53 3.44 7.50 -10.08
C LEU A 53 1.91 7.53 -10.14
N GLY A 54 1.30 6.52 -10.78
CA GLY A 54 -0.15 6.35 -10.81
C GLY A 54 -0.72 6.17 -9.41
N GLY A 55 -0.07 5.38 -8.55
CA GLY A 55 -0.51 5.15 -7.18
C GLY A 55 -0.41 6.39 -6.29
N VAL A 56 0.71 7.12 -6.30
CA VAL A 56 0.82 8.39 -5.55
C VAL A 56 -0.26 9.37 -6.01
N THR A 57 -0.47 9.47 -7.33
CA THR A 57 -1.49 10.36 -7.91
C THR A 57 -2.90 9.94 -7.45
N ALA A 58 -3.25 8.66 -7.57
CA ALA A 58 -4.56 8.14 -7.18
C ALA A 58 -4.84 8.36 -5.68
N GLY A 59 -3.89 8.06 -4.80
CA GLY A 59 -4.05 8.30 -3.36
C GLY A 59 -4.17 9.79 -3.02
N THR A 60 -3.36 10.64 -3.65
CA THR A 60 -3.46 12.10 -3.46
C THR A 60 -4.81 12.64 -3.94
N LEU A 61 -5.34 12.13 -5.05
CA LEU A 61 -6.68 12.49 -5.54
C LEU A 61 -7.79 12.06 -4.57
N VAL A 62 -7.68 10.87 -3.97
CA VAL A 62 -8.60 10.44 -2.91
C VAL A 62 -8.54 11.40 -1.74
N GLY A 63 -7.34 11.78 -1.29
CA GLY A 63 -7.18 12.78 -0.24
C GLY A 63 -7.74 14.17 -0.60
N ALA A 64 -7.63 14.59 -1.86
CA ALA A 64 -8.24 15.82 -2.34
C ALA A 64 -9.77 15.78 -2.33
N ILE A 65 -10.36 14.60 -2.58
CA ILE A 65 -11.81 14.39 -2.43
C ILE A 65 -12.20 14.45 -0.95
N GLU A 66 -11.45 13.79 -0.06
CA GLU A 66 -11.67 13.86 1.40
C GLU A 66 -11.54 15.28 1.95
N ALA A 67 -10.61 16.06 1.39
CA ALA A 67 -10.35 17.44 1.77
C ALA A 67 -11.56 18.37 1.57
N VAL A 68 -12.54 18.00 0.71
CA VAL A 68 -13.80 18.74 0.57
C VAL A 68 -14.59 18.75 1.89
N ALA A 69 -14.53 17.65 2.65
CA ALA A 69 -15.23 17.52 3.93
C ALA A 69 -14.35 17.83 5.15
N VAL A 70 -13.03 17.59 5.04
CA VAL A 70 -12.10 17.62 6.18
C VAL A 70 -11.22 18.89 6.20
N GLY A 71 -11.04 19.54 5.05
CA GLY A 71 -10.17 20.70 4.88
C GLY A 71 -8.94 20.42 4.01
N ALA A 72 -8.47 21.47 3.31
CA ALA A 72 -7.37 21.37 2.34
C ALA A 72 -6.03 20.91 2.94
N ASP A 73 -5.82 21.14 4.24
CA ASP A 73 -4.62 20.72 4.97
C ASP A 73 -4.42 19.19 4.97
N LEU A 74 -5.44 18.40 4.63
CA LEU A 74 -5.33 16.94 4.49
C LEU A 74 -4.49 16.53 3.27
N ILE A 75 -4.45 17.33 2.21
CA ILE A 75 -3.85 16.93 0.92
C ILE A 75 -2.36 16.57 1.05
N PRO A 76 -1.51 17.35 1.75
CA PRO A 76 -0.12 16.97 1.98
C PRO A 76 0.03 15.64 2.74
N TYR A 77 -0.81 15.38 3.74
CA TYR A 77 -0.79 14.10 4.48
C TYR A 77 -1.22 12.93 3.60
N ALA A 78 -2.22 13.12 2.74
CA ALA A 78 -2.68 12.11 1.80
C ALA A 78 -1.57 11.74 0.79
N ALA A 79 -0.89 12.73 0.23
CA ALA A 79 0.25 12.51 -0.66
C ALA A 79 1.39 11.79 0.07
N LEU A 80 1.69 12.20 1.30
CA LEU A 80 2.75 11.62 2.12
C LEU A 80 2.45 10.16 2.52
N ALA A 81 1.22 9.88 2.96
CA ALA A 81 0.77 8.52 3.27
C ALA A 81 0.78 7.63 2.03
N SER A 82 0.36 8.15 0.87
CA SER A 82 0.40 7.45 -0.41
C SER A 82 1.83 7.10 -0.84
N LEU A 83 2.76 8.03 -0.69
CA LEU A 83 4.18 7.80 -0.95
C LEU A 83 4.74 6.74 0.01
N GLY A 84 4.44 6.86 1.31
CA GLY A 84 4.83 5.88 2.32
C GLY A 84 4.33 4.48 1.96
N ALA A 85 3.05 4.33 1.63
CA ALA A 85 2.44 3.07 1.24
C ALA A 85 3.20 2.37 0.09
N LEU A 86 3.53 3.12 -0.96
CA LEU A 86 4.22 2.58 -2.14
C LEU A 86 5.69 2.29 -1.89
N ILE A 87 6.35 3.07 -1.02
CA ILE A 87 7.70 2.74 -0.54
C ILE A 87 7.66 1.45 0.30
N GLY A 88 6.65 1.28 1.14
CA GLY A 88 6.45 0.05 1.91
C GLY A 88 6.21 -1.16 1.01
N ASP A 89 5.46 -1.00 -0.07
CA ASP A 89 5.22 -2.05 -1.06
C ASP A 89 6.51 -2.42 -1.85
N LEU A 90 7.35 -1.43 -2.19
CA LEU A 90 8.70 -1.66 -2.74
C LEU A 90 9.58 -2.39 -1.73
N PHE A 91 9.60 -1.95 -0.48
CA PHE A 91 10.38 -2.55 0.58
C PHE A 91 9.95 -4.00 0.84
N GLY A 92 8.64 -4.27 0.92
CA GLY A 92 8.12 -5.62 1.03
C GLY A 92 8.53 -6.48 -0.15
N SER A 93 8.49 -5.95 -1.37
CA SER A 93 8.98 -6.68 -2.55
C SER A 93 10.47 -6.96 -2.50
N PHE A 94 11.27 -6.01 -2.04
CA PHE A 94 12.70 -6.22 -1.80
C PHE A 94 12.92 -7.38 -0.82
N ILE A 95 12.27 -7.34 0.35
CA ILE A 95 12.37 -8.41 1.36
C ILE A 95 11.96 -9.76 0.78
N LYS A 96 10.85 -9.83 0.04
CA LYS A 96 10.41 -11.07 -0.63
C LYS A 96 11.48 -11.63 -1.56
N ARG A 97 12.15 -10.77 -2.35
CA ARG A 97 13.24 -11.22 -3.21
C ARG A 97 14.43 -11.74 -2.39
N ARG A 98 14.78 -11.11 -1.27
CA ARG A 98 15.87 -11.57 -0.38
C ARG A 98 15.57 -12.93 0.25
N LEU A 99 14.30 -13.19 0.57
CA LEU A 99 13.82 -14.49 1.07
C LEU A 99 13.72 -15.57 -0.02
N GLY A 100 14.10 -15.27 -1.26
CA GLY A 100 14.01 -16.20 -2.37
C GLY A 100 12.59 -16.40 -2.91
N LEU A 101 11.62 -15.59 -2.46
CA LEU A 101 10.26 -15.67 -2.97
C LEU A 101 10.19 -15.07 -4.37
N GLU A 102 9.62 -15.81 -5.31
CA GLU A 102 9.35 -15.38 -6.68
C GLU A 102 8.20 -14.37 -6.75
N ARG A 103 8.04 -13.73 -7.91
CA ARG A 103 6.90 -12.83 -8.15
C ARG A 103 5.60 -13.62 -8.02
N GLY A 104 4.64 -13.07 -7.27
CA GLY A 104 3.33 -13.68 -7.07
C GLY A 104 3.27 -14.72 -5.95
N GLN A 105 4.41 -15.17 -5.43
CA GLN A 105 4.42 -15.93 -4.18
C GLN A 105 3.98 -15.01 -3.03
N GLN A 106 3.18 -15.59 -2.13
CA GLN A 106 2.62 -14.86 -1.01
C GLN A 106 3.62 -14.70 0.12
N ALA A 107 3.58 -13.55 0.76
CA ALA A 107 4.15 -13.31 2.07
C ALA A 107 3.02 -12.75 2.97
N PRO A 108 2.29 -13.63 3.69
CA PRO A 108 1.22 -13.19 4.59
C PRO A 108 1.73 -12.14 5.59
N VAL A 109 0.84 -11.25 6.03
CA VAL A 109 1.13 -10.04 6.81
C VAL A 109 1.89 -8.99 6.01
N LEU A 110 3.03 -9.34 5.41
CA LEU A 110 3.83 -8.39 4.63
C LEU A 110 3.04 -7.83 3.42
N ASP A 111 2.37 -8.71 2.68
CA ASP A 111 1.58 -8.32 1.50
C ASP A 111 0.29 -7.55 1.86
N GLN A 112 -0.23 -7.72 3.08
CA GLN A 112 -1.49 -7.09 3.50
C GLN A 112 -1.29 -5.82 4.32
N LEU A 113 -0.22 -5.72 5.11
CA LEU A 113 -0.01 -4.64 6.07
C LEU A 113 1.27 -3.83 5.83
N GLY A 114 2.17 -4.28 4.93
CA GLY A 114 3.42 -3.57 4.66
C GLY A 114 3.21 -2.12 4.20
N PHE A 115 2.26 -1.90 3.30
CA PHE A 115 1.90 -0.55 2.86
C PHE A 115 1.36 0.31 4.02
N TYR A 116 0.53 -0.28 4.89
CA TYR A 116 -0.09 0.40 6.01
C TYR A 116 0.95 0.86 7.04
N VAL A 117 1.89 -0.02 7.40
CA VAL A 117 2.98 0.29 8.32
C VAL A 117 3.84 1.44 7.81
N PHE A 118 4.17 1.45 6.52
CA PHE A 118 4.97 2.55 5.96
C PHE A 118 4.18 3.84 5.78
N ALA A 119 2.87 3.78 5.50
CA ALA A 119 2.01 4.96 5.49
C ALA A 119 2.00 5.63 6.87
N LEU A 120 1.81 4.84 7.94
CA LEU A 120 1.90 5.32 9.32
C LEU A 120 3.27 5.88 9.66
N LEU A 121 4.35 5.17 9.30
CA LEU A 121 5.73 5.64 9.51
C LEU A 121 5.93 7.04 8.91
N PHE A 122 5.44 7.26 7.70
CA PHE A 122 5.56 8.54 7.02
C PHE A 122 4.73 9.64 7.68
N LEU A 123 3.54 9.34 8.14
CA LEU A 123 2.72 10.25 8.94
C LEU A 123 3.41 10.59 10.28
N TYR A 124 4.05 9.62 10.94
CA TYR A 124 4.80 9.85 12.18
C TYR A 124 6.01 10.76 11.99
N MET A 125 6.70 10.68 10.85
CA MET A 125 7.82 11.58 10.55
C MET A 125 7.43 13.06 10.53
N VAL A 126 6.15 13.37 10.28
CA VAL A 126 5.61 14.74 10.32
C VAL A 126 4.76 15.02 11.56
N GLY A 127 4.87 14.17 12.59
CA GLY A 127 4.18 14.36 13.87
C GLY A 127 2.71 13.94 13.88
N LYS A 128 2.21 13.28 12.83
CA LYS A 128 0.81 12.82 12.78
C LYS A 128 0.68 11.41 13.36
N ALA A 129 0.43 11.33 14.66
CA ALA A 129 0.25 10.06 15.40
C ALA A 129 -1.22 9.76 15.69
N PHE A 130 -1.51 8.48 15.95
CA PHE A 130 -2.84 7.98 16.33
C PHE A 130 -2.73 7.11 17.60
N PRO A 131 -3.85 6.78 18.25
CA PRO A 131 -3.83 5.82 19.35
C PRO A 131 -3.48 4.42 18.84
N LEU A 132 -2.53 3.75 19.51
CA LEU A 132 -2.09 2.39 19.15
C LEU A 132 -3.26 1.40 19.05
N VAL A 133 -4.28 1.54 19.91
CA VAL A 133 -5.47 0.69 19.88
C VAL A 133 -6.21 0.83 18.54
N ASP A 134 -6.37 2.06 18.04
CA ASP A 134 -7.04 2.32 16.77
C ASP A 134 -6.21 1.79 15.59
N GLU A 135 -4.87 1.94 15.65
CA GLU A 135 -3.96 1.40 14.64
C GLU A 135 -4.01 -0.11 14.54
N VAL A 136 -4.01 -0.80 15.68
CA VAL A 136 -4.11 -2.26 15.74
C VAL A 136 -5.50 -2.72 15.26
N LEU A 137 -6.57 -2.07 15.70
CA LEU A 137 -7.93 -2.39 15.25
C LEU A 137 -8.04 -2.22 13.73
N TRP A 138 -7.54 -1.12 13.18
CA TRP A 138 -7.59 -0.88 11.75
C TRP A 138 -6.70 -1.83 10.95
N ALA A 139 -5.52 -2.20 11.46
CA ALA A 139 -4.68 -3.24 10.85
C ALA A 139 -5.42 -4.58 10.76
N LEU A 140 -6.12 -4.99 11.81
CA LEU A 140 -6.93 -6.20 11.81
C LEU A 140 -8.08 -6.10 10.81
N THR A 141 -8.73 -4.94 10.71
CA THR A 141 -9.75 -4.67 9.69
C THR A 141 -9.18 -4.79 8.28
N ILE A 142 -8.05 -4.15 7.97
CA ILE A 142 -7.38 -4.23 6.65
C ILE A 142 -7.05 -5.69 6.33
N TYR A 143 -6.46 -6.43 7.28
CA TYR A 143 -6.14 -7.84 7.08
C TYR A 143 -7.38 -8.67 6.77
N GLY A 144 -8.46 -8.47 7.53
CA GLY A 144 -9.76 -9.12 7.30
C GLY A 144 -10.36 -8.78 5.94
N LEU A 145 -10.37 -7.50 5.56
CA LEU A 145 -10.85 -7.02 4.27
C LEU A 145 -10.08 -7.66 3.10
N HIS A 146 -8.76 -7.70 3.16
CA HIS A 146 -7.95 -8.36 2.12
C HIS A 146 -8.33 -9.84 1.94
N ARG A 147 -8.53 -10.56 3.05
CA ARG A 147 -8.95 -11.98 3.00
C ARG A 147 -10.36 -12.12 2.43
N ALA A 148 -11.30 -11.27 2.84
CA ALA A 148 -12.67 -11.27 2.34
C ALA A 148 -12.71 -10.98 0.83
N THR A 149 -11.99 -9.95 0.37
CA THR A 149 -11.94 -9.59 -1.06
C THR A 149 -11.28 -10.68 -1.90
N ASN A 150 -10.19 -11.29 -1.42
CA ASN A 150 -9.53 -12.39 -2.14
C ASN A 150 -10.42 -13.64 -2.23
N TRP A 151 -11.14 -13.97 -1.15
CA TRP A 151 -12.11 -15.06 -1.15
C TRP A 151 -13.29 -14.79 -2.07
N GLY A 152 -13.84 -13.57 -2.05
CA GLY A 152 -14.91 -13.15 -2.96
C GLY A 152 -14.49 -13.23 -4.42
N ALA A 153 -13.30 -12.71 -4.76
CA ALA A 153 -12.75 -12.79 -6.11
C ALA A 153 -12.55 -14.25 -6.56
N TYR A 154 -12.13 -15.15 -5.67
CA TYR A 154 -12.03 -16.57 -5.97
C TYR A 154 -13.41 -17.22 -6.21
N LYS A 155 -14.40 -16.92 -5.38
CA LYS A 155 -15.78 -17.44 -5.55
C LYS A 155 -16.45 -16.96 -6.84
N LEU A 156 -16.12 -15.75 -7.28
CA LEU A 156 -16.57 -15.18 -8.55
C LEU A 156 -15.73 -15.66 -9.76
N GLY A 157 -14.72 -16.51 -9.56
CA GLY A 157 -13.85 -17.01 -10.62
C GLY A 157 -12.84 -15.99 -11.16
N LEU A 158 -12.76 -14.79 -10.56
CA LEU A 158 -11.82 -13.73 -10.92
C LEU A 158 -10.38 -14.04 -10.46
N LYS A 159 -10.24 -14.91 -9.45
CA LYS A 159 -8.96 -15.39 -8.93
C LYS A 159 -8.92 -16.91 -8.96
N LYS A 160 -7.77 -17.49 -9.29
CA LYS A 160 -7.56 -18.95 -9.28
C LYS A 160 -7.42 -19.53 -7.87
N VAL A 161 -7.10 -18.69 -6.89
CA VAL A 161 -6.78 -19.10 -5.51
C VAL A 161 -7.45 -18.15 -4.50
N PRO A 162 -7.88 -18.64 -3.32
CA PRO A 162 -8.70 -17.89 -2.36
C PRO A 162 -7.93 -16.89 -1.49
N TRP A 163 -6.65 -16.68 -1.75
CA TRP A 163 -5.74 -15.96 -0.86
C TRP A 163 -5.15 -14.70 -1.45
#